data_AF-A0A9X5U252-F1
#
_entry.id   AF-A0A9X5U252-F1
#
_cell.length_a   1.000
_cell.length_b   1.000
_cell.length_c   1.000
_cell.angle_alpha   90.00
_cell.angle_beta   90.00
_cell.angle_gamma   90.00
#
_symmetry.space_group_name_H-M   'P 1'
#
loop_
_entity.id
_entity.type
_entity.pdbx_description
1 polymer ?
#
loop_
_entity_poly.entity_id
_entity_poly.type
_entity_poly.pdbx_seq_one_letter_code
_entity_poly.pdbx_strand_id
1 'polypeptide(L)'
;MCDCVTWHADEVSRGVRILEGASESLAANTVEIPSGFGHNQDNLTEKIIRINAVIETLSYCSVAIGKGLSGASEAFAGTDAEALEDLKAVDKYREGKGF
;
A
#
# COMPACT_ATOMS: atom_id res chain seq x y z
N MET A 1 -25.91 4.01 16.14
CA MET A 1 -24.77 4.89 15.82
C MET A 1 -23.96 4.15 14.78
N CYS A 2 -23.83 4.69 13.58
CA CYS A 2 -22.97 4.12 12.56
C CYS A 2 -21.53 4.48 12.98
N ASP A 3 -20.66 3.50 13.17
CA ASP A 3 -19.25 3.77 13.42
C ASP A 3 -18.66 4.40 12.15
N CYS A 4 -18.63 5.73 12.09
CA CYS A 4 -18.07 6.46 10.98
C CYS A 4 -16.57 6.17 10.93
N VAL A 5 -16.11 5.46 9.90
CA VAL A 5 -14.67 5.28 9.65
C VAL A 5 -14.08 6.68 9.44
N THR A 6 -13.20 7.10 10.35
CA THR A 6 -12.50 8.39 10.25
C THR A 6 -11.28 8.21 9.35
N TRP A 7 -11.22 8.93 8.24
CA TRP A 7 -10.11 8.88 7.30
C TRP A 7 -8.97 9.82 7.74
N HIS A 8 -7.75 9.28 7.72
CA HIS A 8 -6.53 9.98 8.13
C HIS A 8 -5.48 9.91 7.01
N ALA A 9 -5.45 10.92 6.14
CA ALA A 9 -4.55 10.97 4.97
C ALA A 9 -3.06 10.83 5.33
N ASP A 10 -2.63 11.39 6.47
CA ASP A 10 -1.25 11.32 6.94
C ASP A 10 -0.87 9.89 7.37
N GLU A 11 -1.80 9.16 7.99
CA GLU A 11 -1.63 7.77 8.39
C GLU A 11 -1.51 6.85 7.17
N VAL A 12 -2.36 7.06 6.16
CA VAL A 12 -2.28 6.37 4.87
C VAL A 12 -0.93 6.64 4.21
N SER A 13 -0.54 7.91 4.11
CA SER A 13 0.73 8.32 3.49
C SER A 13 1.94 7.71 4.21
N ARG A 14 1.89 7.63 5.55
CA ARG A 14 2.92 6.97 6.34
C ARG A 14 2.97 5.47 6.06
N GLY A 15 1.81 4.81 5.96
CA GLY A 15 1.71 3.39 5.62
C GLY A 15 2.32 3.06 4.25
N VAL A 16 2.05 3.91 3.25
CA VAL A 16 2.63 3.77 1.90
C VAL A 16 4.16 3.85 1.94
N ARG A 17 4.72 4.85 2.64
CA ARG A 17 6.18 4.98 2.76
C ARG A 17 6.84 3.79 3.46
N ILE A 18 6.18 3.19 4.45
CA ILE A 18 6.68 1.98 5.11
C ILE A 18 6.74 0.81 4.12
N LEU A 19 5.70 0.66 3.28
CA LEU A 19 5.64 -0.41 2.27
C LEU A 19 6.66 -0.21 1.15
N GLU A 20 6.90 1.03 0.73
CA GLU A 20 7.98 1.39 -0.21
C GLU A 20 9.35 1.02 0.38
N GLY A 21 9.65 1.46 1.60
CA GLY A 21 10.89 1.12 2.27
C GLY A 21 11.06 -0.39 2.51
N ALA A 22 9.97 -1.12 2.80
CA ALA A 22 10.01 -2.57 2.91
C ALA A 22 10.34 -3.25 1.58
N SER A 23 9.77 -2.76 0.47
CA SER A 23 10.10 -3.24 -0.88
C SER A 23 11.57 -3.02 -1.21
N GLU A 24 12.09 -1.81 -0.98
CA GLU A 24 13.49 -1.46 -1.21
C GLU A 24 14.42 -2.33 -0.36
N SER A 25 14.10 -2.50 0.92
CA SER A 25 14.86 -3.35 1.83
C SER A 25 14.88 -4.81 1.37
N LEU A 26 13.75 -5.36 0.91
CA LEU A 26 13.69 -6.73 0.39
C LEU A 26 14.50 -6.88 -0.89
N ALA A 27 14.37 -5.94 -1.83
CA ALA A 27 15.11 -5.96 -3.09
C ALA A 27 16.63 -5.88 -2.88
N ALA A 28 17.08 -5.15 -1.85
CA ALA A 28 18.50 -5.01 -1.53
C ALA A 28 19.11 -6.24 -0.81
N ASN A 29 18.29 -7.10 -0.19
CA ASN A 29 18.75 -8.19 0.67
C ASN A 29 18.52 -9.58 0.04
N THR A 30 18.92 -9.75 -1.22
CA THR A 30 18.98 -11.10 -1.84
C THR A 30 20.11 -11.93 -1.23
N VAL A 31 19.93 -13.25 -1.24
CA VAL A 31 20.88 -14.21 -0.68
C VAL A 31 21.86 -14.65 -1.76
N GLU A 32 23.15 -14.47 -1.52
CA GLU A 32 24.20 -14.97 -2.41
C GLU A 32 24.31 -16.49 -2.32
N ILE A 33 24.65 -17.13 -3.43
CA ILE A 33 24.93 -18.57 -3.46
C ILE A 33 26.34 -18.79 -2.88
N PRO A 34 26.49 -19.42 -1.71
CA PRO A 34 27.80 -19.66 -1.13
C PRO A 34 28.56 -20.68 -1.97
N SER A 35 29.87 -20.51 -2.11
CA SER A 35 30.74 -21.47 -2.78
C SER A 35 31.38 -22.46 -1.80
N GLY A 36 31.79 -23.63 -2.30
CA GLY A 36 32.58 -24.59 -1.51
C GLY A 36 31.78 -25.58 -0.65
N PHE A 37 30.47 -25.75 -0.87
CA PHE A 37 29.61 -26.62 -0.06
C PHE A 37 29.67 -28.12 -0.43
N GLY A 38 30.65 -28.51 -1.25
CA GLY A 38 30.92 -29.90 -1.61
C GLY A 38 29.74 -30.58 -2.31
N HIS A 39 29.42 -31.82 -1.91
CA HIS A 39 28.47 -32.69 -2.61
C HIS A 39 27.01 -32.18 -2.62
N ASN A 40 26.66 -31.21 -1.78
CA ASN A 40 25.30 -30.67 -1.67
C ASN A 40 25.13 -29.28 -2.33
N GLN A 41 26.16 -28.80 -3.05
CA GLN A 41 26.19 -27.47 -3.67
C GLN A 41 24.97 -27.21 -4.57
N ASP A 42 24.56 -28.19 -5.38
CA ASP A 42 23.48 -28.01 -6.36
C ASP A 42 22.11 -27.87 -5.68
N ASN A 43 21.83 -28.69 -4.66
CA ASN A 43 20.59 -28.62 -3.88
C ASN A 43 20.50 -27.31 -3.09
N LEU A 44 21.62 -26.86 -2.50
CA LEU A 44 21.68 -25.57 -1.81
C LEU A 44 21.44 -24.41 -2.79
N THR A 45 22.05 -24.46 -3.97
CA THR A 45 21.88 -23.48 -5.04
C THR A 45 20.41 -23.36 -5.45
N GLU A 46 19.74 -24.49 -5.69
CA GLU A 46 18.31 -24.50 -6.03
C GLU A 46 17.44 -23.86 -4.93
N LYS A 47 17.71 -24.17 -3.66
CA LYS A 47 16.98 -23.59 -2.53
C LYS A 47 17.17 -22.08 -2.44
N ILE A 48 18.39 -21.59 -2.65
CA ILE A 48 18.69 -20.15 -2.62
C ILE A 48 18.00 -19.41 -3.77
N ILE A 49 17.98 -19.98 -4.98
CA ILE A 49 17.22 -19.43 -6.11
C ILE A 49 15.74 -19.26 -5.74
N ARG A 50 15.14 -20.28 -5.13
CA ARG A 50 13.73 -20.22 -4.69
C ARG A 50 13.51 -19.17 -3.60
N ILE A 51 14.44 -19.03 -2.65
CA ILE A 51 14.36 -17.98 -1.61
C ILE A 51 14.41 -16.59 -2.25
N ASN A 52 15.33 -16.36 -3.18
CA ASN A 52 15.44 -15.07 -3.87
C ASN A 52 14.19 -14.73 -4.68
N ALA A 53 13.57 -15.71 -5.34
CA ALA A 53 12.30 -15.52 -6.04
C ALA A 53 11.15 -15.12 -5.06
N VAL A 54 11.12 -15.70 -3.86
CA VAL A 54 10.17 -15.32 -2.82
C VAL A 54 10.43 -13.89 -2.32
N ILE A 55 11.70 -13.51 -2.09
CA ILE A 55 12.08 -12.15 -1.69
C ILE A 55 11.65 -11.12 -2.73
N GLU A 56 11.89 -11.40 -4.01
CA GLU A 56 11.44 -10.55 -5.11
C GLU A 56 9.91 -10.40 -5.13
N THR A 57 9.18 -11.50 -4.97
CA THR A 57 7.71 -11.49 -4.91
C THR A 57 7.20 -10.65 -3.73
N LEU A 58 7.82 -10.78 -2.55
CA LEU A 58 7.46 -9.98 -1.37
C LEU A 58 7.74 -8.49 -1.57
N SER A 59 8.84 -8.16 -2.26
CA SER A 59 9.16 -6.78 -2.61
C SER A 59 8.07 -6.20 -3.52
N TYR A 60 7.68 -6.93 -4.58
CA TYR A 60 6.59 -6.52 -5.47
C TYR A 60 5.25 -6.37 -4.74
N CYS A 61 4.88 -7.33 -3.89
CA CYS A 61 3.64 -7.28 -3.13
C CYS A 61 3.57 -6.04 -2.23
N SER A 62 4.69 -5.65 -1.62
CA SER A 62 4.74 -4.45 -0.75
C SER A 62 4.38 -3.19 -1.55
N VAL A 63 4.94 -3.02 -2.75
CA VAL A 63 4.58 -1.90 -3.66
C VAL A 63 3.13 -1.98 -4.10
N ALA A 64 2.64 -3.17 -4.45
CA ALA A 64 1.26 -3.36 -4.90
C ALA A 64 0.24 -2.98 -3.82
N ILE A 65 0.50 -3.36 -2.56
CA ILE A 65 -0.33 -2.97 -1.42
C ILE A 65 -0.28 -1.45 -1.23
N GLY A 66 0.90 -0.82 -1.31
CA GLY A 66 1.05 0.63 -1.22
C GLY A 66 0.21 1.38 -2.26
N LYS A 67 0.26 0.93 -3.52
CA LYS A 67 -0.57 1.48 -4.61
C LYS A 67 -2.07 1.31 -4.36
N GLY A 68 -2.48 0.12 -3.90
CA GLY A 68 -3.87 -0.14 -3.55
C GLY A 68 -4.38 0.75 -2.42
N LEU A 69 -3.53 0.97 -1.40
CA LEU A 69 -3.83 1.85 -0.27
C LEU A 69 -3.97 3.31 -0.71
N SER A 70 -3.07 3.81 -1.56
CA SER A 70 -3.19 5.15 -2.14
C SER A 70 -4.47 5.32 -2.94
N GLY A 71 -4.79 4.37 -3.83
CA GLY A 71 -6.01 4.42 -4.64
C GLY A 71 -7.29 4.37 -3.81
N ALA A 72 -7.34 3.54 -2.76
CA ALA A 72 -8.47 3.50 -1.84
C ALA A 72 -8.63 4.81 -1.05
N SER A 73 -7.51 5.41 -0.63
CA SER A 73 -7.52 6.70 0.06
C SER A 73 -8.00 7.85 -0.84
N GLU A 74 -7.58 7.88 -2.10
CA GLU A 74 -8.05 8.85 -3.08
C GLU A 74 -9.55 8.72 -3.34
N ALA A 75 -10.05 7.49 -3.49
CA ALA A 75 -11.48 7.22 -3.67
C ALA A 75 -12.31 7.70 -2.46
N PHE A 76 -11.83 7.45 -1.24
CA PHE A 76 -12.50 7.92 -0.02
C PHE A 76 -12.56 9.45 0.04
N ALA A 77 -11.44 10.13 -0.23
CA ALA A 77 -11.37 11.59 -0.24
C ALA A 77 -12.31 12.22 -1.29
N GLY A 78 -12.44 11.58 -2.46
CA GLY A 78 -13.35 12.03 -3.52
C GLY A 78 -14.82 11.94 -3.12
N THR A 79 -15.24 10.81 -2.52
CA THR A 79 -16.62 10.63 -2.06
C THR A 79 -17.02 11.65 -0.99
N ASP A 80 -16.13 11.95 -0.05
CA ASP A 80 -16.39 12.95 0.99
C ASP A 80 -16.52 14.37 0.42
N ALA A 81 -15.69 14.71 -0.59
CA ALA A 81 -15.77 16.00 -1.26
C ALA A 81 -17.10 16.20 -2.00
N GLU A 82 -17.56 15.17 -2.72
CA GLU A 82 -18.84 15.19 -3.44
C GLU A 82 -20.02 15.34 -2.46
N ALA A 83 -20.04 14.57 -1.37
CA ALA A 83 -21.07 14.68 -0.34
C ALA A 83 -21.12 16.07 0.32
N LEU A 84 -19.96 16.70 0.52
CA LEU A 84 -19.88 18.06 1.05
C LEU A 84 -20.39 19.11 0.05
N GLU A 85 -20.10 18.95 -1.25
CA GLU A 85 -20.64 19.85 -2.28
C GLU A 85 -22.16 19.76 -2.39
N ASP A 86 -22.73 18.55 -2.33
CA ASP A 86 -24.17 18.35 -2.32
C ASP A 86 -24.84 19.02 -1.11
N LEU A 87 -24.27 18.87 0.08
CA LEU A 87 -24.77 19.54 1.29
C LEU A 87 -24.72 21.06 1.15
N LYS A 88 -23.62 21.62 0.64
CA LYS A 88 -23.50 23.07 0.36
C LYS A 88 -24.54 23.54 -0.66
N ALA A 89 -24.84 22.74 -1.68
CA ALA A 89 -25.85 23.05 -2.68
C ALA A 89 -27.26 23.10 -2.05
N VAL A 90 -27.57 22.17 -1.15
CA VAL A 90 -28.84 22.15 -0.39
C VAL A 90 -28.94 23.37 0.53
N ASP A 91 -27.89 23.70 1.28
CA ASP A 91 -27.88 24.86 2.17
C ASP A 91 -28.09 26.16 1.39
N LYS A 92 -27.38 26.32 0.26
CA LYS A 92 -27.55 27.48 -0.63
C LYS A 92 -28.97 27.59 -1.21
N TYR A 93 -29.60 26.46 -1.52
CA TYR A 93 -31.00 26.43 -1.97
C TYR A 93 -31.95 26.90 -0.86
N ARG A 94 -31.73 26.46 0.39
CA ARG A 94 -32.54 26.87 1.55
C ARG A 94 -32.44 28.37 1.82
N GLU A 95 -31.22 28.92 1.82
CA GLU A 95 -30.98 30.35 1.99
C GLU A 95 -31.72 31.18 0.92
N GLY A 96 -31.65 30.76 -0.35
CA GLY A 96 -32.34 31.44 -1.45
C GLY A 96 -33.88 31.38 -1.37
N LYS A 97 -34.43 30.49 -0.54
CA LYS A 97 -35.87 30.35 -0.28
C LYS A 97 -36.31 31.00 1.04
N GLY A 98 -35.38 31.53 1.83
CA GLY A 98 -35.67 32.17 3.12
C GLY A 98 -36.07 31.19 4.24
N PHE A 99 -35.62 29.94 4.16
CA PHE A 99 -35.73 28.97 5.25
C PHE A 99 -34.62 29.15 6.29
#